data_AF-A0A336KT86-F1
#
_entry.id   AF-A0A336KT86-F1
#
_cell.length_a   1.000
_cell.length_b   1.000
_cell.length_c   1.000
_cell.angle_alpha   90.00
_cell.angle_beta   90.00
_cell.angle_gamma   90.00
#
_symmetry.space_group_name_H-M   'P 1'
#
loop_
_entity.id
_entity.type
_entity.pdbx_description
1 polymer ?
#
loop_
_entity_poly.entity_id
_entity_poly.type
_entity_poly.pdbx_seq_one_letter_code
_entity_poly.pdbx_strand_id
1 'polypeptide(L)'
;MKKTRIMKTFYKILILHVMAQFCASQEVFNMTEYFKMPPLVNGDNFDKCLEGSHDLRVFCAVTTFIKPDKSNFVWNIIEKYSNDTKRNYRHDIVRSGLCISRCEEELKNLDESYLESLKGDYFDVNYQYSLKNGTFKDVELYRNEYGTLVDQCLNNYLRNEYNLSSFSQIIYCTTNQEEHDIDGLDITFLIILLSIVVLVIGSTYYDKLLNRKGDTSHYKDSIESLCK
;
A
#
# COMPACT_ATOMS: atom_id res chain seq x y z
N MET A 1 -22.54 -22.89 52.72
CA MET A 1 -22.72 -21.48 52.25
C MET A 1 -21.50 -20.56 52.46
N LYS A 2 -20.73 -20.63 53.56
CA LYS A 2 -19.56 -19.74 53.80
C LYS A 2 -18.40 -19.90 52.79
N LYS A 3 -18.06 -21.14 52.41
CA LYS A 3 -16.92 -21.45 51.52
C LYS A 3 -17.06 -20.85 50.10
N THR A 4 -18.27 -20.90 49.55
CA THR A 4 -18.61 -20.32 48.24
C THR A 4 -18.56 -18.79 48.23
N ARG A 5 -18.83 -18.15 49.38
CA ARG A 5 -18.77 -16.70 49.54
C ARG A 5 -17.32 -16.22 49.56
N ILE A 6 -16.45 -16.92 50.29
CA ILE A 6 -15.01 -16.62 50.38
C ILE A 6 -14.33 -16.77 49.00
N MET A 7 -14.65 -17.83 48.27
CA MET A 7 -14.10 -18.07 46.93
C MET A 7 -14.52 -16.99 45.91
N LYS A 8 -15.78 -16.52 45.98
CA LYS A 8 -16.26 -15.40 45.15
C LYS A 8 -15.57 -14.08 45.51
N THR A 9 -15.30 -13.82 46.79
CA THR A 9 -14.57 -12.63 47.23
C THR A 9 -13.12 -12.66 46.76
N PHE A 10 -12.44 -13.82 46.86
CA PHE A 10 -11.09 -14.01 46.34
C PHE A 10 -11.01 -13.77 44.82
N TYR A 11 -11.95 -14.33 44.06
CA TYR A 11 -11.99 -14.14 42.60
C TYR A 11 -12.20 -12.66 42.21
N LYS A 12 -13.05 -11.93 42.95
CA LYS A 12 -13.24 -10.49 42.74
C LYS A 12 -11.99 -9.68 43.05
N ILE A 13 -11.28 -10.00 44.13
CA ILE A 13 -10.02 -9.34 44.50
C ILE A 13 -8.94 -9.62 43.45
N LEU A 14 -8.85 -10.87 42.98
CA LEU A 14 -7.93 -11.26 41.92
C LEU A 14 -8.21 -10.49 40.62
N ILE A 15 -9.47 -10.42 40.18
CA ILE A 15 -9.86 -9.62 38.99
C ILE A 15 -9.52 -8.14 39.19
N LEU A 16 -9.82 -7.56 40.34
CA LEU A 16 -9.50 -6.16 40.64
C LEU A 16 -7.99 -5.90 40.59
N HIS A 17 -7.17 -6.82 41.11
CA HIS A 17 -5.71 -6.73 41.04
C HIS A 17 -5.19 -6.84 39.60
N VAL A 18 -5.71 -7.80 38.83
CA VAL A 18 -5.33 -7.99 37.42
C VAL A 18 -5.74 -6.76 36.60
N MET A 19 -6.93 -6.22 36.79
CA MET A 19 -7.40 -5.00 36.11
C MET A 19 -6.58 -3.77 36.51
N ALA A 20 -6.21 -3.62 37.78
CA ALA A 20 -5.36 -2.52 38.24
C ALA A 20 -3.94 -2.61 37.65
N GLN A 21 -3.36 -3.81 37.57
CA GLN A 21 -2.06 -4.02 36.91
C GLN A 21 -2.13 -3.73 35.41
N PHE A 22 -3.22 -4.13 34.73
CA PHE A 22 -3.42 -3.88 33.30
C PHE A 22 -3.65 -2.40 32.98
N CYS A 23 -4.31 -1.66 33.89
CA CYS A 23 -4.55 -0.23 33.73
C CYS A 23 -3.27 0.59 33.98
N ALA A 24 -2.37 0.12 34.83
CA ALA A 24 -1.10 0.77 35.13
C ALA A 24 -0.01 0.53 34.07
N SER A 25 -0.17 -0.46 33.18
CA SER A 25 0.84 -0.86 32.20
C SER A 25 0.52 -0.44 30.75
N GLN A 26 -0.44 0.43 30.51
CA GLN A 26 -0.54 1.04 29.18
C GLN A 26 0.56 2.09 29.04
N GLU A 27 1.60 1.76 28.29
CA GLU A 27 2.46 2.80 27.70
C GLU A 27 1.54 3.73 26.89
N VAL A 28 1.40 4.96 27.38
CA VAL A 28 0.61 5.98 26.70
C VAL A 28 1.32 6.29 25.38
N PHE A 29 0.65 6.01 24.26
CA PHE A 29 1.16 6.33 22.93
C PHE A 29 1.38 7.83 22.82
N ASN A 30 2.62 8.26 22.63
CA ASN A 30 2.97 9.67 22.55
C ASN A 30 2.94 10.13 21.08
N MET A 31 1.79 10.66 20.66
CA MET A 31 1.57 11.16 19.29
C MET A 31 2.63 12.18 18.86
N THR A 32 2.99 13.13 19.73
CA THR A 32 3.95 14.20 19.40
C THR A 32 5.36 13.67 19.16
N GLU A 33 5.76 12.64 19.91
CA GLU A 33 7.02 11.94 19.67
C GLU A 33 6.97 11.11 18.39
N TYR A 34 5.86 10.41 18.16
CA TYR A 34 5.66 9.54 17.00
C TYR A 34 5.80 10.29 15.67
N PHE A 35 5.26 11.51 15.57
CA PHE A 35 5.35 12.34 14.36
C PHE A 35 6.73 12.97 14.10
N LYS A 36 7.74 12.70 14.93
CA LYS A 36 9.13 13.08 14.65
C LYS A 36 9.84 12.11 13.70
N MET A 37 9.28 10.91 13.51
CA MET A 37 9.82 9.92 12.57
C MET A 37 9.48 10.31 11.13
N PRO A 38 10.26 9.85 10.14
CA PRO A 38 9.87 9.94 8.76
C PRO A 38 8.49 9.31 8.53
N PRO A 39 7.65 9.89 7.65
CA PRO A 39 6.38 9.30 7.28
C PRO A 39 6.56 7.91 6.68
N LEU A 40 5.66 6.98 7.01
CA LEU A 40 5.66 5.61 6.46
C LEU A 40 5.54 5.58 4.94
N VAL A 41 4.77 6.53 4.40
CA VAL A 41 4.57 6.73 2.97
C VAL A 41 4.71 8.21 2.67
N ASN A 42 5.58 8.55 1.74
CA ASN A 42 5.72 9.89 1.18
C ASN A 42 5.87 9.79 -0.34
N GLY A 43 5.80 10.89 -1.06
CA GLY A 43 6.21 10.87 -2.46
C GLY A 43 5.63 11.96 -3.32
N ASP A 44 6.12 11.94 -4.54
CA ASP A 44 5.69 12.82 -5.62
C ASP A 44 4.26 12.50 -6.05
N ASN A 45 3.60 13.49 -6.63
CA ASN A 45 2.29 13.29 -7.22
C ASN A 45 2.43 12.46 -8.50
N PHE A 46 1.86 11.25 -8.47
CA PHE A 46 1.89 10.29 -9.57
C PHE A 46 1.40 10.87 -10.89
N ASP A 47 0.17 11.40 -10.89
CA ASP A 47 -0.48 11.90 -12.10
C ASP A 47 0.32 13.05 -12.70
N LYS A 48 0.75 14.01 -11.86
CA LYS A 48 1.57 15.15 -12.31
C LYS A 48 2.94 14.75 -12.84
N CYS A 49 3.55 13.69 -12.31
CA CYS A 49 4.83 13.21 -12.82
C CYS A 49 4.70 12.67 -14.24
N LEU A 50 3.59 11.97 -14.52
CA LEU A 50 3.33 11.33 -15.81
C LEU A 50 2.53 12.21 -16.79
N GLU A 51 2.04 13.36 -16.35
CA GLU A 51 1.24 14.27 -17.15
C GLU A 51 2.06 14.99 -18.24
N GLY A 52 1.58 14.91 -19.49
CA GLY A 52 1.68 16.04 -20.43
C GLY A 52 3.04 16.36 -21.06
N SER A 53 4.06 15.49 -21.02
CA SER A 53 5.29 15.69 -21.81
C SER A 53 5.42 14.76 -23.01
N HIS A 54 5.93 15.29 -24.12
CA HIS A 54 6.45 14.47 -25.22
C HIS A 54 7.67 13.62 -24.79
N ASP A 55 8.40 14.08 -23.78
CA ASP A 55 9.56 13.39 -23.21
C ASP A 55 9.15 12.24 -22.28
N LEU A 56 10.02 11.23 -22.16
CA LEU A 56 9.84 10.10 -21.25
C LEU A 56 9.86 10.57 -19.79
N ARG A 57 8.83 10.20 -19.03
CA ARG A 57 8.72 10.41 -17.59
C ARG A 57 8.59 9.07 -16.90
N VAL A 58 9.30 8.92 -15.79
CA VAL A 58 9.33 7.68 -15.01
C VAL A 58 8.95 7.99 -13.57
N PHE A 59 7.95 7.28 -13.07
CA PHE A 59 7.55 7.30 -11.67
C PHE A 59 7.84 5.94 -11.04
N CYS A 60 8.57 5.91 -9.92
CA CYS A 60 8.96 4.69 -9.24
C CYS A 60 8.36 4.61 -7.82
N ALA A 61 7.85 3.44 -7.47
CA ALA A 61 7.56 3.08 -6.09
C ALA A 61 8.81 2.42 -5.47
N VAL A 62 9.23 2.92 -4.32
CA VAL A 62 10.51 2.59 -3.70
C VAL A 62 10.33 2.21 -2.25
N THR A 63 11.10 1.25 -1.78
CA THR A 63 11.23 0.93 -0.35
C THR A 63 12.58 1.44 0.14
N THR A 64 12.58 2.14 1.28
CA THR A 64 13.78 2.66 1.91
C THR A 64 13.94 2.06 3.30
N PHE A 65 15.13 1.50 3.53
CA PHE A 65 15.55 0.86 4.76
C PHE A 65 16.44 1.83 5.53
N ILE A 66 15.97 2.26 6.69
CA ILE A 66 16.72 3.21 7.53
C ILE A 66 17.79 2.41 8.30
N LYS A 67 19.04 2.84 8.16
CA LYS A 67 20.18 2.20 8.81
C LYS A 67 20.13 2.47 10.33
N PRO A 68 20.33 1.44 11.17
CA PRO A 68 20.36 1.63 12.61
C PRO A 68 21.45 2.59 13.08
N ASP A 69 21.08 3.57 13.91
CA ASP A 69 22.01 4.52 14.52
C ASP A 69 21.58 4.94 15.93
N LYS A 70 22.14 4.29 16.96
CA LYS A 70 21.82 4.56 18.37
C LYS A 70 22.18 5.97 18.83
N SER A 71 23.09 6.65 18.12
CA SER A 71 23.47 8.02 18.43
C SER A 71 22.43 9.03 17.94
N ASN A 72 21.59 8.66 16.97
CA ASN A 72 20.54 9.49 16.44
C ASN A 72 19.25 9.40 17.27
N PHE A 73 18.73 10.55 17.71
CA PHE A 73 17.52 10.64 18.50
C PHE A 73 16.26 10.12 17.76
N VAL A 74 16.11 10.44 16.47
CA VAL A 74 15.01 9.97 15.64
C VAL A 74 15.06 8.45 15.46
N TRP A 75 16.25 7.87 15.26
CA TRP A 75 16.39 6.41 15.20
C TRP A 75 15.91 5.73 16.48
N ASN A 76 16.24 6.27 17.66
CA ASN A 76 15.79 5.69 18.92
C ASN A 76 14.25 5.70 19.04
N ILE A 77 13.57 6.68 18.44
CA ILE A 77 12.10 6.69 18.32
C ILE A 77 11.64 5.62 17.33
N ILE A 78 12.25 5.56 16.14
CA ILE A 78 11.97 4.54 15.11
C ILE A 78 12.05 3.15 15.72
N GLU A 79 13.13 2.84 16.41
CA GLU A 79 13.34 1.53 17.02
C GLU A 79 12.30 1.24 18.12
N LYS A 80 12.02 2.20 19.00
CA LYS A 80 11.02 2.07 20.06
C LYS A 80 9.66 1.67 19.50
N TYR A 81 9.16 2.38 18.48
CA TYR A 81 7.84 2.10 17.92
C TYR A 81 7.84 0.89 16.97
N SER A 82 8.90 0.68 16.18
CA SER A 82 8.99 -0.42 15.22
C SER A 82 9.14 -1.80 15.87
N ASN A 83 9.66 -1.86 17.10
CA ASN A 83 9.79 -3.12 17.84
C ASN A 83 8.43 -3.72 18.24
N ASP A 84 7.40 -2.92 18.49
CA ASP A 84 6.03 -3.41 18.72
C ASP A 84 5.25 -3.53 17.41
N THR A 85 5.60 -4.54 16.63
CA THR A 85 4.97 -4.87 15.33
C THR A 85 3.49 -5.24 15.43
N LYS A 86 2.95 -5.47 16.64
CA LYS A 86 1.52 -5.79 16.84
C LYS A 86 0.67 -4.53 16.95
N ARG A 87 1.23 -3.43 17.45
CA ARG A 87 0.51 -2.18 17.68
C ARG A 87 0.92 -1.07 16.72
N ASN A 88 2.15 -1.11 16.23
CA ASN A 88 2.74 -0.07 15.42
C ASN A 88 3.23 -0.62 14.09
N TYR A 89 3.20 0.24 13.08
CA TYR A 89 3.92 -0.02 11.84
C TYR A 89 5.42 0.09 12.06
N ARG A 90 6.16 -0.61 11.22
CA ARG A 90 7.61 -0.51 11.13
C ARG A 90 8.00 0.78 10.42
N HIS A 91 8.64 1.69 11.15
CA HIS A 91 9.16 2.97 10.65
C HIS A 91 10.63 2.87 10.24
N ASP A 92 11.28 1.74 10.49
CA ASP A 92 12.60 1.41 9.95
C ASP A 92 12.54 1.02 8.46
N ILE A 93 11.34 0.78 7.94
CA ILE A 93 11.05 0.60 6.52
C ILE A 93 9.98 1.62 6.10
N VAL A 94 10.35 2.56 5.24
CA VAL A 94 9.42 3.54 4.68
C VAL A 94 9.28 3.35 3.17
N ARG A 95 8.18 3.83 2.60
CA ARG A 95 7.91 3.74 1.16
C ARG A 95 7.78 5.12 0.54
N SER A 96 8.29 5.25 -0.67
CA SER A 96 8.28 6.50 -1.40
C SER A 96 7.76 6.32 -2.82
N GLY A 97 6.91 7.24 -3.27
CA GLY A 97 6.66 7.47 -4.69
C GLY A 97 7.61 8.53 -5.23
N LEU A 98 8.30 8.27 -6.33
CA LEU A 98 9.36 9.15 -6.84
C LEU A 98 9.24 9.40 -8.32
N CYS A 99 9.20 10.68 -8.70
CA CYS A 99 9.42 11.10 -10.07
C CYS A 99 10.92 11.20 -10.33
N ILE A 100 11.43 10.41 -11.27
CA ILE A 100 12.88 10.31 -11.53
C ILE A 100 13.49 11.69 -11.85
N SER A 101 12.81 12.50 -12.66
CA SER A 101 13.31 13.82 -13.03
C SER A 101 13.49 14.78 -11.85
N ARG A 102 12.70 14.63 -10.77
CA ARG A 102 12.90 15.43 -9.56
C ARG A 102 14.22 15.08 -8.88
N CYS A 103 14.51 13.78 -8.76
CA CYS A 103 15.77 13.32 -8.19
C CYS A 103 16.98 13.75 -9.04
N GLU A 104 16.86 13.70 -10.38
CA GLU A 104 17.90 14.22 -11.26
C GLU A 104 18.15 15.71 -11.01
N GLU A 105 17.10 16.53 -10.92
CA GLU A 105 17.20 17.97 -10.67
C GLU A 105 17.82 18.29 -9.31
N GLU A 106 17.39 17.59 -8.26
CA GLU A 106 17.89 17.79 -6.88
C GLU A 106 19.37 17.44 -6.73
N LEU A 107 19.82 16.38 -7.41
CA LEU A 107 21.19 15.88 -7.28
C LEU A 107 22.16 16.54 -8.28
N LYS A 108 21.66 17.19 -9.34
CA LYS A 108 22.45 17.77 -10.43
C LYS A 108 23.58 18.70 -10.00
N ASN A 109 23.37 19.45 -8.92
CA ASN A 109 24.31 20.49 -8.47
C ASN A 109 25.16 20.06 -7.26
N LEU A 110 25.08 18.80 -6.83
CA LEU A 110 25.84 18.30 -5.70
C LEU A 110 27.22 17.80 -6.14
N ASP A 111 28.20 17.97 -5.25
CA ASP A 111 29.56 17.51 -5.49
C ASP A 111 29.63 15.97 -5.61
N GLU A 112 30.47 15.47 -6.49
CA GLU A 112 30.63 14.03 -6.76
C GLU A 112 31.05 13.25 -5.49
N SER A 113 31.90 13.85 -4.65
CA SER A 113 32.31 13.24 -3.37
C SER A 113 31.13 13.13 -2.39
N TYR A 114 30.23 14.11 -2.39
CA TYR A 114 29.03 14.07 -1.57
C TYR A 114 28.04 13.04 -2.10
N LEU A 115 27.82 12.99 -3.42
CA LEU A 115 27.00 11.97 -4.08
C LEU A 115 27.50 10.55 -3.77
N GLU A 116 28.81 10.33 -3.76
CA GLU A 116 29.38 9.03 -3.38
C GLU A 116 29.07 8.69 -1.92
N SER A 117 29.13 9.67 -1.02
CA SER A 117 28.79 9.49 0.39
C SER A 117 27.30 9.20 0.65
N LEU A 118 26.44 9.44 -0.33
CA LEU A 118 25.00 9.20 -0.28
C LEU A 118 24.64 7.77 -0.71
N LYS A 119 25.56 7.00 -1.28
CA LYS A 119 25.29 5.60 -1.59
C LYS A 119 25.12 4.80 -0.30
N GLY A 120 23.97 4.17 -0.15
CA GLY A 120 23.66 3.30 0.97
C GLY A 120 24.29 1.93 0.78
N ASP A 121 25.00 1.45 1.79
CA ASP A 121 25.38 0.05 1.84
C ASP A 121 24.14 -0.80 2.11
N TYR A 122 23.97 -1.89 1.35
CA TYR A 122 22.99 -2.91 1.68
C TYR A 122 23.28 -3.50 3.07
N PHE A 123 22.24 -3.64 3.88
CA PHE A 123 22.30 -4.36 5.15
C PHE A 123 21.13 -5.34 5.25
N ASP A 124 21.34 -6.41 6.00
CA ASP A 124 20.31 -7.43 6.18
C ASP A 124 19.16 -6.87 7.03
N VAL A 125 17.95 -6.92 6.49
CA VAL A 125 16.73 -6.48 7.16
C VAL A 125 15.84 -7.71 7.30
N ASN A 126 15.30 -7.94 8.49
CA ASN A 126 14.36 -9.04 8.67
C ASN A 126 13.04 -8.71 7.95
N TYR A 127 12.86 -9.21 6.73
CA TYR A 127 11.67 -9.00 5.91
C TYR A 127 10.57 -10.01 6.28
N GLN A 128 9.42 -9.51 6.72
CA GLN A 128 8.21 -10.35 6.78
C GLN A 128 7.47 -10.40 5.43
N TYR A 129 7.69 -9.43 4.55
CA TYR A 129 6.99 -9.29 3.26
C TYR A 129 7.94 -8.87 2.15
N SER A 130 8.76 -9.80 1.65
CA SER A 130 9.51 -9.57 0.40
C SER A 130 8.61 -9.86 -0.80
N LEU A 131 8.51 -8.89 -1.71
CA LEU A 131 7.91 -9.13 -3.01
C LEU A 131 8.86 -10.02 -3.81
N LYS A 132 8.35 -11.14 -4.35
CA LYS A 132 9.16 -12.05 -5.15
C LYS A 132 9.62 -11.33 -6.42
N ASN A 133 10.86 -11.57 -6.83
CA ASN A 133 11.36 -11.11 -8.13
C ASN A 133 10.43 -11.63 -9.24
N GLY A 134 10.13 -10.76 -10.22
CA GLY A 134 9.21 -11.07 -11.32
C GLY A 134 7.72 -10.81 -11.01
N THR A 135 7.37 -10.28 -9.83
CA THR A 135 5.99 -9.84 -9.55
C THR A 135 5.58 -8.64 -10.41
N PHE A 136 6.53 -7.73 -10.67
CA PHE A 136 6.34 -6.57 -11.54
C PHE A 136 7.27 -6.69 -12.75
N LYS A 137 6.82 -6.19 -13.90
CA LYS A 137 7.61 -6.17 -15.14
C LYS A 137 8.79 -5.20 -15.02
N ASP A 138 9.88 -5.51 -15.72
CA ASP A 138 11.04 -4.63 -15.93
C ASP A 138 11.75 -4.07 -14.69
N VAL A 139 11.47 -4.64 -13.51
CA VAL A 139 12.06 -4.17 -12.24
C VAL A 139 13.59 -4.23 -12.26
N GLU A 140 14.18 -5.27 -12.85
CA GLU A 140 15.63 -5.39 -12.96
C GLU A 140 16.23 -4.31 -13.86
N LEU A 141 15.55 -3.97 -14.96
CA LEU A 141 15.96 -2.89 -15.85
C LEU A 141 15.95 -1.55 -15.10
N TYR A 142 14.85 -1.22 -14.42
CA TYR A 142 14.76 0.03 -13.65
C TYR A 142 15.73 0.09 -12.47
N ARG A 143 16.00 -1.03 -11.79
CA ARG A 143 17.00 -1.08 -10.72
C ARG A 143 18.41 -0.82 -11.25
N ASN A 144 18.75 -1.36 -12.42
CA ASN A 144 20.04 -1.12 -13.05
C ASN A 144 20.19 0.32 -13.54
N GLU A 145 19.11 0.90 -14.07
CA GLU A 145 19.13 2.25 -14.65
C GLU A 145 19.04 3.35 -13.59
N TYR A 146 18.10 3.25 -12.64
CA TYR A 146 17.77 4.33 -11.69
C TYR A 146 18.10 4.00 -10.23
N GLY A 147 18.56 2.79 -9.91
CA GLY A 147 18.75 2.35 -8.53
C GLY A 147 19.68 3.27 -7.72
N THR A 148 20.84 3.62 -8.28
CA THR A 148 21.80 4.52 -7.62
C THR A 148 21.23 5.92 -7.43
N LEU A 149 20.56 6.47 -8.44
CA LEU A 149 19.97 7.81 -8.38
C LEU A 149 18.90 7.88 -7.29
N VAL A 150 18.00 6.90 -7.27
CA VAL A 150 16.92 6.80 -6.28
C VAL A 150 17.47 6.66 -4.86
N ASP A 151 18.49 5.81 -4.69
CA ASP A 151 19.14 5.61 -3.39
C ASP A 151 19.76 6.91 -2.87
N GLN A 152 20.56 7.58 -3.71
CA GLN A 152 21.17 8.86 -3.36
C GLN A 152 20.12 9.94 -3.03
N CYS A 153 19.04 10.01 -3.81
CA CYS A 153 17.97 11.00 -3.64
C CYS A 153 17.26 10.85 -2.29
N LEU A 154 16.85 9.62 -1.94
CA LEU A 154 16.16 9.35 -0.68
C LEU A 154 17.10 9.41 0.53
N ASN A 155 18.35 8.98 0.37
CA ASN A 155 19.34 9.09 1.43
C ASN A 155 19.68 10.56 1.69
N ASN A 156 19.75 11.41 0.66
CA ASN A 156 19.95 12.85 0.81
C ASN A 156 18.78 13.49 1.59
N TYR A 157 17.54 13.15 1.23
CA TYR A 157 16.36 13.60 1.96
C TYR A 157 16.41 13.20 3.45
N LEU A 158 16.65 11.93 3.75
CA LEU A 158 16.69 11.44 5.14
C LEU A 158 17.85 12.02 5.94
N ARG A 159 19.00 12.23 5.30
CA ARG A 159 20.18 12.85 5.93
C ARG A 159 19.91 14.32 6.26
N ASN A 160 19.28 15.06 5.35
CA ASN A 160 19.02 16.49 5.56
C ASN A 160 17.91 16.74 6.59
N GLU A 161 16.82 15.97 6.55
CA GLU A 161 15.66 16.21 7.41
C GLU A 161 15.77 15.54 8.79
N TYR A 162 16.42 14.37 8.87
CA TYR A 162 16.43 13.55 10.08
C TYR A 162 17.83 13.15 10.56
N ASN A 163 18.89 13.52 9.83
CA ASN A 163 20.26 13.07 10.08
C ASN A 163 20.37 11.53 10.10
N LEU A 164 19.56 10.86 9.27
CA LEU A 164 19.54 9.40 9.14
C LEU A 164 20.27 8.99 7.85
N SER A 165 20.78 7.75 7.84
CA SER A 165 21.29 7.11 6.63
C SER A 165 20.37 5.96 6.23
N SER A 166 20.28 5.66 4.95
CA SER A 166 19.42 4.59 4.45
C SER A 166 20.00 3.86 3.24
N PHE A 167 19.37 2.75 2.89
CA PHE A 167 19.49 2.10 1.59
C PHE A 167 18.10 1.99 0.96
N SER A 168 17.97 2.28 -0.34
CA SER A 168 16.69 2.25 -1.04
C SER A 168 16.68 1.28 -2.21
N GLN A 169 15.53 0.65 -2.43
CA GLN A 169 15.32 -0.31 -3.51
C GLN A 169 14.01 -0.04 -4.24
N ILE A 170 14.08 0.01 -5.56
CA ILE A 170 12.92 0.15 -6.44
C ILE A 170 12.06 -1.13 -6.33
N ILE A 171 10.75 -0.94 -6.11
CA ILE A 171 9.74 -2.00 -6.16
C ILE A 171 9.27 -2.19 -7.61
N TYR A 172 8.79 -1.10 -8.22
CA TYR A 172 8.38 -1.04 -9.62
C TYR A 172 8.46 0.42 -10.10
N CYS A 173 8.49 0.61 -11.41
CA CYS A 173 8.31 1.91 -12.02
C CYS A 173 7.22 1.83 -13.08
N THR A 174 6.69 2.98 -13.45
CA THR A 174 5.77 3.17 -14.57
C THR A 174 6.22 4.39 -15.36
N THR A 175 5.81 4.46 -16.62
CA THR A 175 6.17 5.57 -17.50
C THR A 175 4.96 6.17 -18.20
N ASN A 176 5.07 7.41 -18.66
CA ASN A 176 4.02 8.07 -19.44
C ASN A 176 3.88 7.51 -20.87
N GLN A 177 4.78 6.61 -21.28
CA GLN A 177 4.79 5.95 -22.58
C GLN A 177 4.48 4.45 -22.47
N GLU A 178 4.00 3.96 -21.31
CA GLU A 178 3.59 2.57 -21.18
C GLU A 178 2.38 2.28 -22.08
N GLU A 179 2.62 1.52 -23.16
CA GLU A 179 1.55 0.90 -23.93
C GLU A 179 1.08 -0.36 -23.20
N HIS A 180 -0.21 -0.39 -22.83
CA HIS A 180 -0.81 -1.60 -22.28
C HIS A 180 -1.02 -2.62 -23.40
N ASP A 181 -0.18 -3.65 -23.41
CA ASP A 181 -0.39 -4.83 -24.23
C ASP A 181 -1.70 -5.53 -23.85
N ILE A 182 -2.56 -5.78 -24.83
CA ILE A 182 -3.77 -6.57 -24.64
C ILE A 182 -3.36 -8.00 -24.31
N ASP A 183 -3.67 -8.45 -23.09
CA ASP A 183 -3.33 -9.79 -22.64
C ASP A 183 -4.50 -10.78 -22.81
N GLY A 184 -4.26 -12.05 -22.47
CA GLY A 184 -5.28 -13.09 -22.58
C GLY A 184 -6.48 -12.87 -21.65
N LEU A 185 -6.28 -12.18 -20.52
CA LEU A 185 -7.36 -11.85 -19.58
C LEU A 185 -8.24 -10.75 -20.15
N ASP A 186 -7.66 -9.75 -20.81
CA ASP A 186 -8.39 -8.70 -21.51
C ASP A 186 -9.29 -9.28 -22.61
N ILE A 187 -8.75 -10.18 -23.43
CA ILE A 187 -9.52 -10.87 -24.48
C ILE A 187 -10.63 -11.73 -23.86
N THR A 188 -10.32 -12.47 -22.80
CA THR A 188 -11.30 -13.32 -22.10
C THR A 188 -12.45 -12.48 -21.54
N PHE A 189 -12.12 -11.34 -20.93
CA PHE A 189 -13.09 -10.39 -20.42
C PHE A 189 -14.00 -9.86 -21.55
N LEU A 190 -13.42 -9.47 -22.69
CA LEU A 190 -14.18 -8.99 -23.85
C LEU A 190 -15.14 -10.06 -24.41
N ILE A 191 -14.72 -11.32 -24.47
CA ILE A 191 -15.57 -12.43 -24.90
C ILE A 191 -16.76 -12.61 -23.95
N ILE A 192 -16.51 -12.62 -22.64
CA ILE A 192 -17.56 -12.75 -21.62
C ILE A 192 -18.54 -11.59 -21.74
N LEU A 193 -18.04 -10.35 -21.84
CA LEU A 193 -18.86 -9.15 -21.99
C LEU A 193 -19.76 -9.24 -23.23
N LEU A 194 -19.20 -9.62 -24.38
CA LEU A 194 -19.95 -9.76 -25.63
C LEU A 194 -21.01 -10.87 -25.53
N SER A 195 -20.69 -11.98 -24.87
CA SER A 195 -21.66 -13.06 -24.66
C SER A 195 -22.87 -12.61 -23.83
N ILE A 196 -22.64 -11.83 -22.77
CA ILE A 196 -23.71 -11.28 -21.92
C ILE A 196 -24.58 -10.32 -22.73
N VAL A 197 -23.97 -9.41 -23.51
CA VAL A 197 -24.71 -8.48 -24.37
C VAL A 197 -25.61 -9.23 -25.37
N VAL A 198 -25.08 -10.28 -26.01
CA VAL A 198 -25.86 -11.11 -26.94
C VAL A 198 -27.01 -11.81 -26.23
N LEU A 199 -26.78 -12.36 -25.04
CA LEU A 199 -27.83 -13.03 -24.25
C LEU A 199 -28.93 -12.04 -23.83
N VAL A 200 -28.59 -10.82 -23.43
CA VAL A 200 -29.56 -9.78 -23.04
C VAL A 200 -30.40 -9.33 -24.24
N ILE A 201 -29.75 -9.07 -25.39
CA ILE A 201 -30.45 -8.69 -26.63
C ILE A 201 -31.34 -9.84 -27.10
N GLY A 202 -30.82 -11.07 -27.09
CA GLY A 202 -31.56 -12.28 -27.47
C GLY A 202 -32.77 -12.51 -26.59
N SER A 203 -32.62 -12.37 -25.27
CA SER A 203 -33.72 -12.51 -24.30
C SER A 203 -34.78 -11.43 -24.50
N THR A 204 -34.37 -10.19 -24.71
CA THR A 204 -35.30 -9.07 -24.99
C THR A 204 -36.08 -9.30 -26.28
N TYR A 205 -35.41 -9.77 -27.34
CA TYR A 205 -36.06 -10.10 -28.61
C TYR A 205 -37.01 -11.29 -28.46
N TYR A 206 -36.58 -12.34 -27.76
CA TYR A 206 -37.39 -13.52 -27.48
C TYR A 206 -38.66 -13.18 -26.69
N ASP A 207 -38.53 -12.36 -25.63
CA ASP A 207 -39.65 -11.87 -24.84
C ASP A 207 -40.63 -11.04 -25.70
N LYS A 208 -40.12 -10.14 -26.53
CA LYS A 208 -40.94 -9.37 -27.49
C LYS A 208 -41.70 -10.28 -28.46
N LEU A 209 -41.07 -11.35 -28.95
CA LEU A 209 -41.73 -12.30 -29.85
C LEU A 209 -42.83 -13.10 -29.15
N LEU A 210 -42.60 -13.54 -27.91
CA LEU A 210 -43.61 -14.23 -27.11
C LEU A 210 -44.78 -13.31 -26.78
N ASN A 211 -44.52 -12.07 -26.35
CA ASN A 211 -45.56 -11.07 -26.09
C ASN A 211 -46.35 -10.71 -27.35
N ARG A 212 -45.77 -10.84 -28.55
CA ARG A 212 -46.51 -10.65 -29.82
C ARG A 212 -47.39 -11.84 -30.20
N LYS A 213 -47.07 -13.05 -29.74
CA LYS A 213 -47.78 -14.30 -30.06
C LYS A 213 -48.76 -14.73 -28.96
N GLY A 214 -48.62 -14.18 -27.76
CA GLY A 214 -49.56 -14.40 -26.66
C GLY A 214 -50.89 -13.72 -26.95
N ASP A 215 -51.94 -14.51 -27.14
CA ASP A 215 -53.30 -14.03 -26.96
C ASP A 215 -53.43 -13.51 -25.51
N THR A 216 -53.90 -12.28 -25.35
CA THR A 216 -54.09 -11.64 -24.03
C THR A 216 -55.25 -12.24 -23.25
N SER A 217 -55.85 -13.32 -23.75
CA SER A 217 -56.93 -14.06 -23.12
C SER A 217 -56.58 -14.60 -21.72
N HIS A 218 -55.33 -15.02 -21.46
CA HIS A 218 -54.92 -15.50 -20.14
C HIS A 218 -54.88 -14.39 -19.05
N TYR A 219 -54.82 -13.10 -19.44
CA TYR A 219 -55.00 -11.98 -18.50
C TYR A 219 -56.46 -11.52 -18.38
N LYS A 220 -57.34 -12.02 -19.27
CA LYS A 220 -58.78 -11.73 -19.28
C LYS A 220 -59.61 -12.73 -18.48
N ASP A 221 -59.00 -13.80 -17.96
CA ASP A 221 -59.65 -14.62 -16.95
C ASP A 221 -59.85 -13.78 -15.69
N SER A 222 -61.04 -13.21 -15.62
CA SER A 222 -61.52 -12.32 -14.59
C SER A 222 -61.38 -12.93 -13.19
N ILE A 223 -61.05 -12.07 -12.23
CA ILE A 223 -61.10 -12.29 -10.77
C ILE A 223 -62.44 -12.93 -10.30
N GLU A 224 -63.48 -12.96 -11.14
CA GLU A 224 -64.76 -13.61 -10.89
C GLU A 224 -64.69 -15.13 -10.63
N SER A 225 -63.62 -15.82 -11.03
CA SER A 225 -63.46 -17.27 -10.74
C SER A 225 -62.90 -17.59 -9.35
N LEU A 226 -62.40 -16.58 -8.62
CA LEU A 226 -61.87 -16.72 -7.25
C LEU A 226 -62.89 -16.38 -6.15
N CYS A 227 -64.09 -15.94 -6.51
CA CYS A 227 -65.19 -15.60 -5.59
C CYS A 227 -66.36 -16.60 -5.68
N LYS A 228 -66.09 -17.90 -5.78
CA LYS A 228 -67.12 -18.95 -5.70
C LYS A 228 -66.78 -20.01 -4.67
#